data_AF-A0A6I6LLL3-F1
#
_entry.id   AF-A0A6I6LLL3-F1
#
_cell.length_a   1.000
_cell.length_b   1.000
_cell.length_c   1.000
_cell.angle_alpha   90.00
_cell.angle_beta   90.00
_cell.angle_gamma   90.00
#
_symmetry.space_group_name_H-M   'P 1'
#
loop_
_entity.id
_entity.type
_entity.pdbx_description
1 polymer ?
#
loop_
_entity_poly.entity_id
_entity_poly.type
_entity_poly.pdbx_seq_one_letter_code
_entity_poly.pdbx_strand_id
1 'polypeptide(L)' 'MDPEVFEKWMMIVLVGGLMAFMAFIIWDLAKKSKAGRLGTAILFLGLGLCLFAFLAKPIIGYIIEVSQGIPH' A
#
# COMPACT_ATOMS: atom_id res chain seq x y z
N MET A 1 -0.56 -25.56 13.74
CA MET A 1 -0.83 -24.44 12.81
C MET A 1 -1.14 -25.07 11.48
N ASP A 2 -2.41 -25.03 11.06
CA ASP A 2 -2.79 -25.52 9.75
C ASP A 2 -1.99 -24.78 8.66
N PRO A 3 -1.47 -25.51 7.64
CA PRO A 3 -0.59 -24.92 6.63
C PRO A 3 -1.25 -23.76 5.87
N GLU A 4 -2.58 -23.77 5.75
CA GLU A 4 -3.36 -22.71 5.08
C GLU A 4 -3.25 -21.34 5.77
N VAL A 5 -3.27 -21.32 7.10
CA VAL A 5 -3.14 -20.07 7.87
C VAL A 5 -1.72 -19.52 7.74
N PHE A 6 -0.72 -20.40 7.79
CA PHE A 6 0.68 -20.03 7.62
C PHE A 6 0.95 -19.45 6.22
N GLU A 7 0.36 -20.04 5.18
CA GLU A 7 0.49 -19.58 3.80
C GLU A 7 -0.15 -18.20 3.59
N LYS A 8 -1.35 -17.96 4.14
CA LYS A 8 -1.99 -16.63 4.12
C LYS A 8 -1.13 -15.55 4.78
N TRP A 9 -0.59 -15.83 5.97
CA TRP A 9 0.25 -14.88 6.69
C TRP A 9 1.54 -14.57 5.92
N MET A 10 2.20 -15.59 5.38
CA MET A 10 3.41 -15.42 4.57
C MET A 10 3.15 -14.59 3.32
N MET A 11 2.05 -14.85 2.60
CA MET A 11 1.70 -14.08 1.40
C MET A 11 1.45 -12.60 1.74
N ILE A 12 0.68 -12.32 2.78
CA ILE A 12 0.36 -10.95 3.21
C ILE A 12 1.64 -10.22 3.65
N VAL A 13 2.49 -10.85 4.44
CA VAL A 13 3.71 -10.23 4.98
C VAL A 13 4.74 -9.99 3.87
N LEU A 14 4.98 -10.98 2.99
CA LEU A 14 5.98 -10.87 1.94
C LEU A 14 5.56 -9.85 0.87
N VAL A 15 4.31 -9.93 0.39
CA VAL A 15 3.78 -9.02 -0.62
C VAL A 15 3.57 -7.62 -0.03
N GLY A 16 3.05 -7.52 1.19
CA GLY A 16 2.87 -6.26 1.90
C GLY A 16 4.20 -5.57 2.20
N GLY A 17 5.22 -6.32 2.60
CA GLY A 17 6.58 -5.82 2.81
C GLY A 17 7.23 -5.32 1.53
N LEU A 18 7.11 -6.08 0.43
CA LEU A 18 7.62 -5.66 -0.88
C LEU A 18 6.93 -4.38 -1.38
N MET A 19 5.62 -4.27 -1.18
CA MET A 19 4.87 -3.07 -1.53
C MET A 19 5.22 -1.86 -0.67
N ALA A 20 5.41 -2.05 0.64
CA ALA A 20 5.89 -0.99 1.53
C ALA A 20 7.29 -0.51 1.12
N PHE A 21 8.16 -1.42 0.68
CA PHE A 21 9.48 -1.07 0.16
C PHE A 21 9.39 -0.24 -1.13
N MET A 22 8.47 -0.60 -2.05
CA MET A 22 8.21 0.19 -3.25
C MET A 22 7.71 1.61 -2.91
N ALA A 23 6.76 1.72 -1.98
CA ALA A 23 6.25 2.99 -1.47
C ALA A 23 7.35 3.84 -0.80
N PHE A 24 8.24 3.21 -0.02
CA PHE A 24 9.37 3.86 0.62
C PHE A 24 10.38 4.42 -0.38
N ILE A 25 10.72 3.68 -1.44
CA ILE A 25 11.61 4.15 -2.51
C ILE A 25 11.01 5.37 -3.21
N ILE A 26 9.71 5.34 -3.50
CA ILE A 26 9.00 6.45 -4.14
C ILE A 26 9.04 7.70 -3.26
N TRP A 27 8.82 7.53 -1.95
CA TRP A 27 8.94 8.60 -0.96
C TRP A 27 10.37 9.16 -0.88
N ASP A 28 11.38 8.31 -0.87
CA ASP A 28 12.79 8.73 -0.88
C ASP A 28 13.13 9.49 -2.17
N LEU A 29 12.69 9.01 -3.33
CA LEU A 29 12.84 9.69 -4.61
C LEU A 29 12.18 11.06 -4.59
N ALA A 30 10.94 11.16 -4.08
CA ALA A 30 10.23 12.43 -3.97
C ALA A 30 10.96 13.44 -3.09
N LYS A 31 11.52 12.98 -1.97
CA LYS A 31 12.25 13.80 -1.01
C LYS A 31 13.63 14.22 -1.52
N LYS A 32 14.33 13.33 -2.23
CA LYS A 32 15.69 13.55 -2.75
C LYS A 32 15.72 14.31 -4.08
N SER A 33 14.64 14.22 -4.86
CA SER A 33 14.57 14.80 -6.22
C SER A 33 14.68 16.33 -6.24
N LYS A 34 14.43 17.06 -5.13
CA LYS A 34 14.37 18.54 -5.14
C LYS A 34 13.60 19.04 -6.37
N ALA A 35 12.57 18.31 -6.78
CA ALA A 35 11.76 18.70 -7.93
C ALA A 35 11.23 20.09 -7.58
N GLY A 36 11.57 21.11 -8.38
CA GLY A 36 11.33 22.51 -8.03
C GLY A 36 9.87 22.80 -7.66
N ARG A 37 9.51 24.06 -7.38
CA ARG A 37 8.17 24.47 -6.88
C ARG A 37 6.97 23.81 -7.61
N LEU A 38 7.09 23.49 -8.91
CA LEU A 38 6.08 22.75 -9.69
C LEU A 38 6.12 21.23 -9.49
N GLY A 39 7.32 20.64 -9.36
CA GLY A 39 7.53 19.23 -9.13
C GLY A 39 7.08 18.77 -7.75
N THR A 40 7.30 19.55 -6.69
CA THR A 40 6.75 19.25 -5.36
C THR A 40 5.22 19.20 -5.34
N ALA A 41 4.53 20.04 -6.12
CA ALA A 41 3.06 20.04 -6.17
C ALA A 41 2.51 18.77 -6.85
N ILE A 42 3.12 18.36 -7.95
CA ILE A 42 2.74 17.15 -8.70
C ILE A 42 3.18 15.87 -7.96
N LEU A 43 4.32 15.89 -7.27
CA LEU A 43 4.73 14.80 -6.39
C LEU A 43 3.79 14.67 -5.20
N PHE A 44 3.37 15.78 -4.58
CA PHE A 44 2.44 15.72 -3.44
C PHE A 44 1.04 15.25 -3.84
N LEU A 45 0.54 15.68 -5.01
CA LEU A 45 -0.75 15.20 -5.53
C LEU A 45 -0.65 13.77 -6.07
N GLY A 46 0.32 13.47 -6.93
CA GLY A 46 0.47 12.15 -7.54
C GLY A 46 0.89 11.08 -6.53
N LEU A 47 1.98 11.31 -5.79
CA LEU A 47 2.48 10.32 -4.83
C LEU A 47 1.65 10.29 -3.55
N GLY A 48 1.17 11.43 -3.07
CA GLY A 48 0.31 11.48 -1.88
C GLY A 48 -0.99 10.70 -2.11
N LEU A 49 -1.71 10.93 -3.22
CA LEU A 49 -2.91 10.16 -3.52
C LEU A 49 -2.60 8.70 -3.88
N CYS A 50 -1.54 8.41 -4.62
CA CYS A 50 -1.19 7.03 -4.97
C CYS A 50 -0.82 6.17 -3.75
N LEU A 51 0.00 6.69 -2.82
CA LEU A 51 0.33 5.96 -1.58
C LEU A 51 -0.92 5.78 -0.73
N PHE A 52 -1.74 6.82 -0.59
CA PHE A 52 -2.96 6.79 0.19
C PHE A 52 -3.98 5.78 -0.37
N ALA A 53 -4.19 5.76 -1.68
CA ALA A 53 -5.05 4.80 -2.35
C ALA A 53 -4.53 3.36 -2.24
N PHE A 54 -3.20 3.18 -2.24
CA PHE A 54 -2.58 1.87 -2.04
C PHE A 54 -2.79 1.35 -0.60
N LEU A 55 -2.65 2.23 0.39
CA LEU A 55 -2.88 1.91 1.80
C LEU A 55 -4.36 1.66 2.13
N ALA A 56 -5.26 2.38 1.44
CA ALA A 56 -6.71 2.23 1.61
C ALA A 56 -7.26 0.92 1.01
N LYS A 57 -6.62 0.35 -0.02
CA LYS A 57 -7.07 -0.90 -0.67
C LYS A 57 -7.34 -2.07 0.31
N PRO A 58 -6.40 -2.48 1.18
CA PRO A 58 -6.63 -3.59 2.10
C PRO A 58 -7.73 -3.26 3.12
N ILE A 59 -7.86 -2.00 3.53
CA ILE A 59 -8.89 -1.53 4.46
C ILE A 59 -10.27 -1.64 3.82
N ILE A 60 -10.41 -1.20 2.56
CA ILE A 60 -11.65 -1.30 1.80
C ILE A 60 -12.00 -2.77 1.54
N GLY A 61 -11.01 -3.60 1.18
CA GLY A 61 -11.20 -5.04 1.02
C GLY A 61 -11.76 -5.68 2.28
N TYR A 62 -11.19 -5.35 3.45
CA TYR A 62 -11.67 -5.83 4.74
C TYR A 62 -13.10 -5.35 5.04
N ILE A 63 -13.43 -4.08 4.76
CA ILE A 63 -14.77 -3.53 4.97
C ILE A 63 -15.81 -4.20 4.05
N ILE A 64 -15.46 -4.43 2.79
CA ILE A 64 -16.34 -5.12 1.82
C ILE A 64 -16.53 -6.59 2.24
N GLU A 65 -15.47 -7.27 2.66
CA GLU A 65 -15.51 -8.65 3.16
C GLU A 65 -16.43 -8.75 4.40
N VAL A 66 -16.27 -7.83 5.35
CA VAL A 66 -17.12 -7.73 6.55
C VAL A 66 -18.58 -7.39 6.18
N SER A 67 -18.81 -6.53 5.20
CA SER A 67 -20.17 -6.11 4.79
C SER A 67 -20.89 -7.11 3.88
N GLN A 68 -20.17 -7.99 3.18
CA GLN A 68 -20.76 -9.00 2.29
C GLN A 68 -21.01 -10.35 2.98
N GLY A 69 -20.57 -10.54 4.23
CA GLY A 69 -20.94 -11.71 5.03
C GLY A 69 -20.62 -13.06 4.36
N ILE A 70 -19.55 -13.13 3.57
CA ILE A 70 -19.11 -14.37 2.95
C ILE A 70 -18.29 -15.16 3.98
N PRO A 71 -18.79 -16.31 4.47
CA PRO A 71 -17.98 -17.21 5.28
C PRO A 71 -16.87 -17.80 4.41
N HIS A 72 -15.71 -17.94 5.06
CA HIS A 72 -14.44 -18.44 4.55
C HIS A 72 -14.57 -19.74 3.76
#